data_AF-A0A853B2Q5-F1
#
_entry.id   AF-A0A853B2Q5-F1
#
_cell.length_a   1.000
_cell.length_b   1.000
_cell.length_c   1.000
_cell.angle_alpha   90.00
_cell.angle_beta   90.00
_cell.angle_gamma   90.00
#
_symmetry.space_group_name_H-M   'P 1'
#
loop_
_entity.id
_entity.type
_entity.pdbx_description
1 polymer ?
#
loop_
_entity_poly.entity_id
_entity_poly.type
_entity_poly.pdbx_seq_one_letter_code
_entity_poly.pdbx_strand_id
1 'polypeptide(L)'
;MSLPEQWSDCFWSYVRSDNDNLRGRIDHMRQDLAAQYSLETGEELRIFVDGEDIGWGQDWQETLDIGVGRTAFFIPIVTPNYTKSTSCRDEILKFNAVCQARGVKELILPIVVANPERISKDDPDEVIRIIAAAIYEPFHEVIRCGRDSQQWMEGIHRLVQRLIHAQRRVEEKLPQILSGEIVRAVETVVTDPAAHDLDSDEVTDSPGMLELVEKLTPSLESTAVTLQKAVADFTVVSQLMAEHGERVGEQGNDPVAYKAAILTMAEELGEPARKLEASASGAQRDITETDQLIREIKDVLDRAVQSPLLDEIRASFAASLNGVGEIDGVAQLMDDLARQIATAESISLILKRSLRPARRAVLMLRDSARMAASWRTVIPPESLPPATQVPQPQPPGS
;
A
#
# COMPACT_ATOMS: atom_id res chain seq x y z
N MET A 1 -28.74 17.92 11.82
CA MET A 1 -28.04 17.75 10.52
C MET A 1 -27.47 16.35 10.58
N SER A 2 -28.13 15.40 9.92
CA SER A 2 -27.78 13.98 9.97
C SER A 2 -26.46 13.78 9.23
N LEU A 3 -25.48 13.15 9.89
CA LEU A 3 -24.26 12.69 9.22
C LEU A 3 -24.64 11.69 8.12
N PRO A 4 -23.96 11.67 6.97
CA PRO A 4 -24.29 10.70 5.92
C PRO A 4 -24.07 9.26 6.40
N GLU A 5 -25.10 8.42 6.23
CA GLU A 5 -25.07 6.96 6.42
C GLU A 5 -24.22 6.26 5.32
N GLN A 6 -22.91 6.44 5.32
CA GLN A 6 -22.02 5.71 4.41
C GLN A 6 -20.91 5.00 5.19
N TRP A 7 -21.28 3.94 5.90
CA TRP A 7 -20.32 3.08 6.58
C TRP A 7 -20.39 1.66 5.99
N SER A 8 -19.23 1.11 5.65
CA SER A 8 -19.07 -0.25 5.11
C SER A 8 -18.23 -1.12 6.04
N ASP A 9 -18.68 -2.34 6.29
CA ASP A 9 -18.00 -3.32 7.12
C ASP A 9 -16.86 -4.03 6.34
N CYS A 10 -16.96 -4.02 5.01
CA CYS A 10 -15.92 -4.54 4.11
C CYS A 10 -15.74 -3.64 2.88
N PHE A 11 -14.51 -3.52 2.42
CA PHE A 11 -14.13 -2.93 1.15
C PHE A 11 -13.73 -4.03 0.17
N TRP A 12 -14.29 -3.99 -1.04
CA TRP A 12 -14.18 -5.04 -2.04
C TRP A 12 -13.45 -4.50 -3.28
N SER A 13 -12.15 -4.80 -3.37
CA SER A 13 -11.26 -4.27 -4.41
C SER A 13 -11.08 -5.27 -5.55
N TYR A 14 -11.41 -4.88 -6.78
CA TYR A 14 -11.18 -5.71 -7.96
C TYR A 14 -11.11 -4.89 -9.25
N VAL A 15 -10.54 -5.47 -10.32
CA VAL A 15 -10.53 -4.86 -11.65
C VAL A 15 -11.85 -5.13 -12.36
N ARG A 16 -12.58 -4.10 -12.79
CA ARG A 16 -13.93 -4.26 -13.37
C ARG A 16 -13.97 -5.20 -14.57
N SER A 17 -13.01 -5.03 -15.48
CA SER A 17 -12.90 -5.88 -16.67
C SER A 17 -12.69 -7.37 -16.33
N ASP A 18 -12.14 -7.69 -15.16
CA ASP A 18 -12.03 -9.09 -14.73
C ASP A 18 -13.38 -9.67 -14.31
N ASN A 19 -14.26 -8.88 -13.70
CA ASN A 19 -15.62 -9.31 -13.40
C ASN A 19 -16.40 -9.59 -14.70
N ASP A 20 -16.24 -8.74 -15.71
CA ASP A 20 -16.84 -8.97 -17.04
C ASP A 20 -16.29 -10.26 -17.68
N ASN A 21 -14.97 -10.46 -17.64
CA ASN A 21 -14.32 -11.68 -18.13
C ASN A 21 -14.78 -12.93 -17.38
N LEU A 22 -15.12 -12.79 -16.10
CA LEU A 22 -15.68 -13.83 -15.24
C LEU A 22 -17.21 -13.87 -15.27
N ARG A 23 -17.87 -13.15 -16.19
CA ARG A 23 -19.33 -13.12 -16.36
C ARG A 23 -20.10 -12.74 -15.09
N GLY A 24 -19.64 -11.69 -14.39
CA GLY A 24 -20.28 -11.17 -13.18
C GLY A 24 -20.03 -12.00 -11.92
N ARG A 25 -19.18 -13.03 -11.96
CA ARG A 25 -18.96 -13.93 -10.82
C ARG A 25 -18.32 -13.24 -9.61
N ILE A 26 -17.55 -12.17 -9.78
CA ILE A 26 -16.99 -11.43 -8.63
C ILE A 26 -18.12 -10.75 -7.86
N ASP A 27 -19.08 -10.15 -8.57
CA ASP A 27 -20.25 -9.53 -7.92
C ASP A 27 -21.19 -10.56 -7.30
N HIS A 28 -21.40 -11.72 -7.95
CA HIS A 28 -22.16 -12.81 -7.35
C HIS A 28 -21.51 -13.31 -6.05
N MET A 29 -20.19 -13.46 -6.03
CA MET A 29 -19.44 -13.88 -4.84
C MET A 29 -19.64 -12.88 -3.69
N ARG A 30 -19.62 -11.58 -3.98
CA ARG A 30 -19.89 -10.53 -3.00
C ARG A 30 -21.32 -10.63 -2.43
N GLN A 31 -22.32 -10.80 -3.30
CA GLN A 31 -23.72 -10.93 -2.89
C GLN A 31 -23.94 -12.17 -2.03
N ASP A 32 -23.39 -13.31 -2.44
CA ASP A 32 -23.53 -14.58 -1.73
C ASP A 32 -22.79 -14.55 -0.39
N LEU A 33 -21.62 -13.91 -0.31
CA LEU A 33 -20.90 -13.68 0.95
C LEU A 33 -21.75 -12.88 1.94
N ALA A 34 -22.34 -11.76 1.51
CA ALA A 34 -23.16 -10.93 2.39
C ALA A 34 -24.43 -11.65 2.85
N ALA A 35 -25.10 -12.37 1.93
CA ALA A 35 -26.30 -13.14 2.24
C ALA A 35 -26.00 -14.28 3.22
N GLN A 36 -24.91 -15.03 3.00
CA GLN A 36 -24.53 -16.13 3.86
C GLN A 36 -24.01 -15.65 5.21
N TYR A 37 -23.27 -14.53 5.26
CA TYR A 37 -22.89 -13.90 6.52
C TYR A 37 -24.13 -13.57 7.36
N SER A 38 -25.11 -12.88 6.77
CA SER A 38 -26.35 -12.52 7.46
C SER A 38 -27.14 -13.74 7.94
N LEU A 39 -27.15 -14.82 7.16
CA LEU A 39 -27.75 -16.10 7.56
C LEU A 39 -27.06 -16.72 8.78
N GLU A 40 -25.73 -16.65 8.86
CA GLU A 40 -24.93 -17.31 9.92
C GLU A 40 -24.81 -16.47 11.20
N THR A 41 -24.75 -15.14 11.09
CA THR A 41 -24.55 -14.24 12.23
C THR A 41 -25.82 -13.52 12.69
N GLY A 42 -26.82 -13.39 11.81
CA GLY A 42 -27.99 -12.54 12.04
C GLY A 42 -27.74 -11.06 11.80
N GLU A 43 -26.55 -10.67 11.34
CA GLU A 43 -26.13 -9.27 11.13
C GLU A 43 -26.02 -8.93 9.64
N GLU A 44 -26.30 -7.67 9.26
CA GLU A 44 -26.12 -7.22 7.89
C GLU A 44 -24.63 -6.93 7.61
N LEU A 45 -24.09 -7.49 6.52
CA LEU A 45 -22.74 -7.20 6.05
C LEU A 45 -22.76 -6.18 4.91
N ARG A 46 -22.33 -4.94 5.19
CA ARG A 46 -22.27 -3.87 4.19
C ARG A 46 -20.93 -3.92 3.48
N ILE A 47 -20.95 -4.33 2.21
CA ILE A 47 -19.76 -4.42 1.37
C ILE A 47 -19.74 -3.28 0.36
N PHE A 48 -18.75 -2.40 0.47
CA PHE A 48 -18.48 -1.33 -0.48
C PHE A 48 -17.60 -1.82 -1.63
N VAL A 49 -17.86 -1.35 -2.84
CA VAL A 49 -17.07 -1.64 -4.05
C VAL A 49 -16.61 -0.31 -4.63
N ASP A 50 -15.31 -0.12 -4.81
CA ASP A 50 -14.81 1.12 -5.40
C ASP A 50 -15.02 1.19 -6.91
N GLY A 51 -15.30 2.40 -7.40
CA GLY A 51 -15.38 2.72 -8.82
C GLY A 51 -14.11 3.43 -9.26
N GLU A 52 -13.68 3.21 -10.51
CA GLU A 52 -12.34 3.57 -11.05
C GLU A 52 -11.90 5.06 -10.93
N ASP A 53 -12.74 5.98 -10.45
CA ASP A 53 -12.46 7.43 -10.48
C ASP A 53 -12.54 8.17 -9.15
N ILE A 54 -12.96 7.53 -8.05
CA ILE A 54 -12.97 8.16 -6.72
C ILE A 54 -12.08 7.33 -5.83
N GLY A 55 -10.77 7.44 -6.03
CA GLY A 55 -9.81 6.89 -5.07
C GLY A 55 -10.20 7.41 -3.68
N TRP A 56 -10.58 6.49 -2.79
CA TRP A 56 -11.06 6.73 -1.41
C TRP A 56 -9.98 7.31 -0.49
N GLY A 57 -9.14 8.21 -0.99
CA GLY A 57 -7.82 8.57 -0.46
C GLY A 57 -7.79 9.45 0.79
N GLN A 58 -8.93 9.83 1.38
CA GLN A 58 -8.97 10.64 2.61
C GLN A 58 -9.87 10.08 3.71
N ASP A 59 -11.08 9.57 3.42
CA ASP A 59 -12.08 9.24 4.45
C ASP A 59 -11.87 7.89 5.18
N TRP A 60 -10.93 7.08 4.73
CA TRP A 60 -10.72 5.75 5.31
C TRP A 60 -9.94 5.78 6.64
N GLN A 61 -9.19 6.84 6.94
CA GLN A 61 -8.55 7.02 8.26
C GLN A 61 -9.59 7.14 9.38
N GLU A 62 -10.74 7.77 9.08
CA GLU A 62 -11.90 7.84 9.98
C GLU A 62 -12.73 6.55 9.94
N THR A 63 -12.78 5.85 8.80
CA THR A 63 -13.53 4.59 8.65
C THR A 63 -12.89 3.42 9.39
N LEU A 64 -11.56 3.43 9.55
CA LEU A 64 -10.84 2.49 10.41
C LEU A 64 -10.85 2.93 11.87
N ASP A 65 -11.89 3.59 12.40
CA ASP A 65 -11.95 3.88 13.82
C ASP A 65 -12.27 2.63 14.65
N ILE A 66 -11.25 1.77 14.76
CA ILE A 66 -11.23 0.54 15.56
C ILE A 66 -11.69 0.86 16.99
N GLY A 67 -11.39 2.07 17.51
CA GLY A 67 -11.75 2.48 18.85
C GLY A 67 -13.24 2.75 19.09
N VAL A 68 -14.01 3.00 18.03
CA VAL A 68 -15.47 3.14 18.08
C VAL A 68 -16.17 1.78 17.88
N GLY A 69 -15.41 0.67 17.89
CA GLY A 69 -15.94 -0.69 17.85
C GLY A 69 -16.41 -1.12 16.47
N ARG A 70 -15.94 -0.47 15.41
CA ARG A 70 -16.21 -0.88 14.02
C ARG A 70 -14.91 -1.05 13.25
N THR A 71 -14.76 -2.22 12.63
CA THR A 71 -13.58 -2.59 11.87
C THR A 71 -13.99 -2.85 10.43
N ALA A 72 -13.42 -2.09 9.49
CA ALA A 72 -13.56 -2.36 8.07
C ALA A 72 -12.50 -3.39 7.62
N PHE A 73 -12.92 -4.45 6.92
CA PHE A 73 -12.02 -5.41 6.27
C PHE A 73 -11.73 -4.99 4.84
N PHE A 74 -10.52 -5.22 4.36
CA PHE A 74 -10.13 -5.06 2.96
C PHE A 74 -10.06 -6.42 2.27
N ILE A 75 -10.89 -6.62 1.25
CA ILE A 75 -11.02 -7.88 0.52
C ILE A 75 -10.59 -7.67 -0.94
N PRO A 76 -9.31 -7.89 -1.26
CA PRO A 76 -8.83 -7.82 -2.63
C PRO A 76 -9.14 -9.11 -3.39
N ILE A 77 -9.75 -8.98 -4.56
CA ILE A 77 -10.02 -10.08 -5.48
C ILE A 77 -8.88 -10.15 -6.49
N VAL A 78 -7.94 -11.03 -6.19
CA VAL A 78 -6.62 -11.04 -6.82
C VAL A 78 -6.65 -11.82 -8.13
N THR A 79 -6.30 -11.11 -9.19
CA THR A 79 -6.05 -11.62 -10.54
C THR A 79 -4.68 -11.12 -11.04
N PRO A 80 -4.17 -11.63 -12.18
CA PRO A 80 -3.00 -11.04 -12.84
C PRO A 80 -3.18 -9.58 -13.30
N ASN A 81 -4.40 -9.07 -13.41
CA ASN A 81 -4.66 -7.66 -13.75
C ASN A 81 -4.75 -6.80 -12.50
N TYR A 82 -5.24 -7.34 -11.38
CA TYR A 82 -5.20 -6.68 -10.06
C TYR A 82 -3.78 -6.19 -9.73
N THR A 83 -2.78 -7.05 -9.89
CA THR A 83 -1.37 -6.71 -9.59
C THR A 83 -0.74 -5.72 -10.57
N LYS A 84 -1.47 -5.27 -11.60
CA LYS A 84 -1.03 -4.24 -12.56
C LYS A 84 -1.89 -2.99 -12.51
N SER A 85 -3.10 -3.10 -11.93
CA SER A 85 -4.05 -2.01 -11.82
C SER A 85 -3.50 -0.93 -10.90
N THR A 86 -3.48 0.32 -11.35
CA THR A 86 -3.02 1.45 -10.52
C THR A 86 -3.91 1.61 -9.29
N SER A 87 -5.24 1.63 -9.46
CA SER A 87 -6.19 1.82 -8.35
C SER A 87 -6.07 0.73 -7.29
N CYS A 88 -6.13 -0.54 -7.71
CA CYS A 88 -6.11 -1.67 -6.78
C CYS A 88 -4.78 -1.77 -6.00
N ARG A 89 -3.67 -1.36 -6.62
CA ARG A 89 -2.35 -1.31 -5.97
C ARG A 89 -2.28 -0.16 -4.96
N ASP A 90 -2.76 1.02 -5.33
CA ASP A 90 -2.82 2.15 -4.41
C ASP A 90 -3.69 1.83 -3.19
N GLU A 91 -4.85 1.22 -3.39
CA GLU A 91 -5.78 0.82 -2.34
C GLU A 91 -5.13 -0.14 -1.32
N ILE A 92 -4.54 -1.24 -1.80
CA ILE A 92 -3.94 -2.25 -0.90
C ILE A 92 -2.70 -1.72 -0.19
N LEU A 93 -1.87 -0.91 -0.85
CA LEU A 93 -0.68 -0.32 -0.24
C LEU A 93 -1.07 0.65 0.87
N LYS A 94 -2.03 1.54 0.60
CA LYS A 94 -2.56 2.48 1.61
C LYS A 94 -3.16 1.72 2.79
N PHE A 95 -4.07 0.77 2.52
CA PHE A 95 -4.75 0.02 3.57
C PHE A 95 -3.77 -0.78 4.43
N ASN A 96 -2.78 -1.44 3.80
CA ASN A 96 -1.71 -2.13 4.51
C ASN A 96 -0.92 -1.19 5.43
N ALA A 97 -0.58 0.02 4.97
CA ALA A 97 0.20 0.96 5.77
C ALA A 97 -0.46 1.32 7.12
N VAL A 98 -1.79 1.51 7.15
CA VAL A 98 -2.50 1.72 8.43
C VAL A 98 -2.67 0.43 9.22
N CYS A 99 -2.88 -0.72 8.56
CA CYS A 99 -2.89 -1.99 9.27
C CYS A 99 -1.58 -2.24 10.01
N GLN A 100 -0.44 -1.88 9.41
CA GLN A 100 0.88 -2.00 10.03
C GLN A 100 1.04 -1.03 11.21
N ALA A 101 0.73 0.27 11.01
CA ALA A 101 0.84 1.29 12.05
C ALA A 101 0.00 0.97 13.31
N ARG A 102 -1.09 0.21 13.12
CA ARG A 102 -2.01 -0.21 14.19
C ARG A 102 -1.82 -1.67 14.65
N GLY A 103 -0.85 -2.39 14.11
CA GLY A 103 -0.57 -3.78 14.50
C GLY A 103 -1.66 -4.81 14.14
N VAL A 104 -2.54 -4.50 13.18
CA VAL A 104 -3.72 -5.31 12.80
C VAL A 104 -3.65 -5.79 11.36
N LYS A 105 -2.77 -6.77 11.10
CA LYS A 105 -2.60 -7.35 9.75
C LYS A 105 -3.77 -8.22 9.30
N GLU A 106 -4.64 -8.62 10.24
CA GLU A 106 -5.80 -9.48 10.01
C GLU A 106 -6.92 -8.83 9.19
N LEU A 107 -6.85 -7.51 8.96
CA LEU A 107 -7.86 -6.75 8.24
C LEU A 107 -7.82 -6.94 6.73
N ILE A 108 -6.73 -7.50 6.19
CA ILE A 108 -6.60 -7.79 4.76
C ILE A 108 -6.96 -9.27 4.54
N LEU A 109 -7.98 -9.54 3.74
CA LEU A 109 -8.49 -10.88 3.46
C LEU A 109 -8.49 -11.18 1.95
N PRO A 110 -7.34 -11.49 1.34
CA PRO A 110 -7.27 -11.68 -0.11
C PRO A 110 -7.98 -12.96 -0.57
N ILE A 111 -8.66 -12.85 -1.71
CA ILE A 111 -9.27 -13.96 -2.43
C ILE A 111 -8.58 -14.09 -3.79
N VAL A 112 -7.82 -15.16 -3.99
CA VAL A 112 -7.07 -15.37 -5.22
C VAL A 112 -7.89 -16.21 -6.20
N VAL A 113 -8.40 -15.55 -7.23
CA VAL A 113 -9.31 -16.17 -8.22
C VAL A 113 -8.59 -16.60 -9.50
N ALA A 114 -7.32 -16.24 -9.67
CA ALA A 114 -6.50 -16.68 -10.79
C ALA A 114 -5.01 -16.76 -10.42
N ASN A 115 -4.35 -17.83 -10.90
CA ASN A 115 -2.90 -18.05 -10.82
C ASN A 115 -2.30 -17.94 -9.41
N PRO A 116 -2.77 -18.75 -8.42
CA PRO A 116 -2.24 -18.72 -7.05
C PRO A 116 -0.75 -19.04 -6.97
N GLU A 117 -0.19 -19.79 -7.93
CA GLU A 117 1.23 -20.09 -8.03
C GLU A 117 2.13 -18.86 -8.21
N ARG A 118 1.55 -17.70 -8.55
CA ARG A 118 2.28 -16.43 -8.69
C ARG A 118 2.34 -15.62 -7.39
N ILE A 119 1.71 -16.09 -6.32
CA ILE A 119 1.73 -15.42 -5.02
C ILE A 119 2.87 -16.00 -4.20
N SER A 120 3.86 -15.16 -3.88
CA SER A 120 5.05 -15.54 -3.14
C SER A 120 5.48 -14.46 -2.15
N LYS A 121 6.02 -14.88 -0.99
CA LYS A 121 6.59 -13.99 0.02
C LYS A 121 7.93 -13.39 -0.43
N ASP A 122 8.62 -14.06 -1.35
CA ASP A 122 9.92 -13.64 -1.89
C ASP A 122 9.77 -12.86 -3.21
N ASP A 123 8.55 -12.49 -3.59
CA ASP A 123 8.31 -11.75 -4.81
C ASP A 123 8.89 -10.33 -4.72
N PRO A 124 9.52 -9.77 -5.78
CA PRO A 124 10.10 -8.43 -5.75
C PRO A 124 9.06 -7.31 -5.56
N ASP A 125 7.79 -7.55 -5.87
CA ASP A 125 6.70 -6.60 -5.79
C ASP A 125 6.00 -6.62 -4.41
N GLU A 126 5.98 -5.49 -3.71
CA GLU A 126 5.35 -5.36 -2.39
C GLU A 126 3.88 -5.78 -2.35
N VAL A 127 3.10 -5.49 -3.40
CA VAL A 127 1.68 -5.86 -3.44
C VAL A 127 1.51 -7.38 -3.38
N ILE A 128 2.37 -8.13 -4.06
CA ILE A 128 2.35 -9.60 -4.04
C ILE A 128 2.78 -10.12 -2.66
N ARG A 129 3.78 -9.48 -2.04
CA ARG A 129 4.21 -9.84 -0.68
C ARG A 129 3.11 -9.60 0.36
N ILE A 130 2.39 -8.50 0.28
CA ILE A 130 1.24 -8.20 1.17
C ILE A 130 0.18 -9.31 1.04
N ILE A 131 -0.19 -9.66 -0.20
CA ILE A 131 -1.16 -10.74 -0.46
C ILE A 131 -0.66 -12.08 0.11
N ALA A 132 0.62 -12.40 -0.08
CA ALA A 132 1.23 -13.62 0.42
C ALA A 132 1.32 -13.67 1.95
N ALA A 133 1.49 -12.52 2.60
CA ALA A 133 1.56 -12.40 4.06
C ALA A 133 0.17 -12.54 4.73
N ALA A 134 -0.90 -12.08 4.08
CA ALA A 134 -2.27 -12.04 4.62
C ALA A 134 -3.02 -13.40 4.60
N ILE A 135 -2.33 -14.53 4.40
CA ILE A 135 -2.89 -15.90 4.32
C ILE A 135 -4.13 -15.94 3.41
N TYR A 136 -3.98 -15.81 2.09
CA TYR A 136 -5.09 -15.66 1.13
C TYR A 136 -5.97 -16.93 0.96
N GLU A 137 -7.19 -16.78 0.45
CA GLU A 137 -8.09 -17.89 0.10
C GLU A 137 -7.91 -18.23 -1.37
N PRO A 138 -7.46 -19.44 -1.72
CA PRO A 138 -7.43 -19.89 -3.10
C PRO A 138 -8.85 -20.19 -3.58
N PHE A 139 -9.39 -19.35 -4.47
CA PHE A 139 -10.75 -19.46 -4.99
C PHE A 139 -10.81 -19.74 -6.50
N HIS A 140 -9.64 -19.82 -7.15
CA HIS A 140 -9.48 -20.02 -8.58
C HIS A 140 -10.12 -21.29 -9.16
N GLU A 141 -10.30 -22.36 -8.37
CA GLU A 141 -11.03 -23.56 -8.82
C GLU A 141 -12.53 -23.41 -8.62
N VAL A 142 -12.93 -22.92 -7.45
CA VAL A 142 -14.33 -22.70 -7.07
C VAL A 142 -15.03 -21.76 -8.04
N ILE A 143 -14.37 -20.65 -8.39
CA ILE A 143 -14.94 -19.66 -9.30
C ILE A 143 -15.24 -20.23 -10.68
N ARG A 144 -14.60 -21.34 -11.09
CA ARG A 144 -14.84 -22.00 -12.38
C ARG A 144 -16.06 -22.91 -12.35
N CYS A 145 -16.37 -23.52 -11.21
CA CYS A 145 -17.47 -24.48 -11.03
C CYS A 145 -18.87 -23.88 -11.23
N GLY A 146 -19.00 -22.55 -11.15
CA GLY A 146 -20.26 -21.83 -11.35
C GLY A 146 -21.06 -21.67 -10.06
N ARG A 147 -21.92 -20.65 -10.02
CA ARG A 147 -22.61 -20.20 -8.79
C ARG A 147 -23.51 -21.26 -8.16
N ASP A 148 -24.17 -22.09 -8.98
CA ASP A 148 -25.13 -23.09 -8.50
C ASP A 148 -24.46 -24.40 -8.04
N SER A 149 -23.13 -24.46 -8.02
CA SER A 149 -22.40 -25.68 -7.69
C SER A 149 -22.21 -25.85 -6.18
N GLN A 150 -22.10 -27.10 -5.73
CA GLN A 150 -21.76 -27.39 -4.33
C GLN A 150 -20.43 -26.75 -3.92
N GLN A 151 -19.44 -26.78 -4.81
CA GLN A 151 -18.13 -26.17 -4.58
C GLN A 151 -18.22 -24.65 -4.35
N TRP A 152 -19.13 -23.97 -5.05
CA TRP A 152 -19.39 -22.55 -4.83
C TRP A 152 -19.95 -22.30 -3.44
N MET A 153 -21.02 -23.01 -3.06
CA MET A 153 -21.62 -22.89 -1.72
C MET A 153 -20.59 -23.15 -0.60
N GLU A 154 -19.80 -24.22 -0.73
CA GLU A 154 -18.72 -24.53 0.21
C GLU A 154 -17.63 -23.45 0.23
N GLY A 155 -17.31 -22.87 -0.93
CA GLY A 155 -16.37 -21.77 -1.04
C GLY A 155 -16.84 -20.50 -0.35
N ILE A 156 -18.10 -20.09 -0.57
CA ILE A 156 -18.68 -18.93 0.11
C ILE A 156 -18.73 -19.17 1.62
N HIS A 157 -19.11 -20.37 2.07
CA HIS A 157 -19.08 -20.73 3.48
C HIS A 157 -17.68 -20.55 4.09
N ARG A 158 -16.63 -21.02 3.42
CA ARG A 158 -15.25 -20.82 3.91
C ARG A 158 -14.88 -19.34 4.00
N LEU A 159 -15.29 -18.52 3.04
CA LEU A 159 -15.05 -17.07 3.07
C LEU A 159 -15.78 -16.40 4.23
N VAL A 160 -17.04 -16.74 4.47
CA VAL A 160 -17.82 -16.22 5.62
C VAL A 160 -17.17 -16.61 6.94
N GLN A 161 -16.82 -17.88 7.10
CA GLN A 161 -16.14 -18.37 8.30
C GLN A 161 -14.81 -17.65 8.52
N ARG A 162 -14.05 -17.41 7.45
CA ARG A 162 -12.79 -16.66 7.54
C ARG A 162 -13.01 -15.21 7.99
N LEU A 163 -14.03 -14.53 7.49
CA LEU A 163 -14.39 -13.17 7.90
C LEU A 163 -14.78 -13.13 9.38
N ILE A 164 -15.64 -14.04 9.84
CA ILE A 164 -16.05 -14.15 11.25
C ILE A 164 -14.84 -14.39 12.16
N HIS A 165 -13.93 -15.30 11.78
CA HIS A 165 -12.70 -15.53 12.55
C HIS A 165 -11.79 -14.30 12.57
N ALA A 166 -11.73 -13.53 11.48
CA ALA A 166 -10.94 -12.32 11.44
C ALA A 166 -11.54 -11.23 12.35
N GLN A 167 -12.86 -11.06 12.37
CA GLN A 167 -13.59 -10.18 13.31
C GLN A 167 -13.23 -10.50 14.76
N ARG A 168 -13.37 -11.76 15.18
CA ARG A 168 -13.04 -12.17 16.56
C ARG A 168 -11.61 -11.87 16.95
N ARG A 169 -10.63 -12.13 16.07
CA ARG A 169 -9.22 -11.82 16.37
C ARG A 169 -8.97 -10.33 16.55
N VAL A 170 -9.68 -9.47 15.82
CA VAL A 170 -9.58 -8.02 16.00
C VAL A 170 -10.23 -7.59 17.31
N GLU A 171 -11.40 -8.13 17.64
CA GLU A 171 -12.08 -7.90 18.93
C GLU A 171 -11.22 -8.31 20.12
N GLU A 172 -10.50 -9.43 20.04
CA GLU A 172 -9.56 -9.89 21.07
C GLU A 172 -8.38 -8.92 21.27
N LYS A 173 -7.90 -8.30 20.19
CA LYS A 173 -6.82 -7.31 20.23
C LYS A 173 -7.30 -5.90 20.59
N LEU A 174 -8.61 -5.65 20.51
CA LEU A 174 -9.19 -4.33 20.69
C LEU A 174 -8.83 -3.68 22.04
N PRO A 175 -8.82 -4.39 23.19
CA PRO A 175 -8.37 -3.82 24.46
C PRO A 175 -6.94 -3.32 24.42
N GLN A 176 -6.02 -4.01 23.74
CA GLN A 176 -4.61 -3.61 23.61
C GLN A 176 -4.44 -2.39 22.69
N ILE A 177 -5.27 -2.32 21.63
CA ILE A 177 -5.29 -1.20 20.69
C ILE A 177 -5.84 0.07 21.38
N LEU A 178 -6.89 -0.09 22.21
CA LEU A 178 -7.60 1.00 22.90
C LEU A 178 -6.94 1.46 24.19
N SER A 179 -6.36 0.54 24.97
CA SER A 179 -5.74 0.86 26.26
C SER A 179 -4.53 1.77 26.11
N GLY A 180 -3.96 1.87 24.91
CA GLY A 180 -2.79 2.69 24.66
C GLY A 180 -1.72 2.42 25.71
N GLU A 181 -1.29 1.17 25.90
CA GLU A 181 -0.13 0.81 26.74
C GLU A 181 1.21 1.30 26.12
N ILE A 182 1.18 2.50 25.56
CA ILE A 182 2.30 3.42 25.30
C ILE A 182 2.20 4.64 26.27
N VAL A 183 1.02 4.92 26.84
CA VAL A 183 0.74 6.13 27.63
C VAL A 183 1.27 6.07 29.08
N ARG A 184 1.53 4.89 29.67
CA ARG A 184 2.01 4.82 31.07
C ARG A 184 3.50 5.10 31.27
N ALA A 185 4.31 5.16 30.21
CA ALA A 185 5.75 5.42 30.35
C ALA A 185 6.10 6.92 30.39
N VAL A 186 5.18 7.83 30.03
CA VAL A 186 5.46 9.27 29.99
C VAL A 186 5.25 9.94 31.36
N GLU A 187 4.38 9.41 32.22
CA GLU A 187 4.12 10.00 33.54
C GLU A 187 5.13 9.60 34.62
N THR A 188 5.85 8.48 34.50
CA THR A 188 6.76 8.00 35.56
C THR A 188 8.20 8.52 35.46
N VAL A 189 8.60 9.19 34.36
CA VAL A 189 9.99 9.66 34.20
C VAL A 189 10.24 11.02 34.86
N VAL A 190 9.22 11.78 35.24
CA VAL A 190 9.42 13.16 35.72
C VAL A 190 9.30 13.34 37.24
N THR A 191 8.78 12.37 38.01
CA THR A 191 8.65 12.57 39.47
C THR A 191 8.75 11.29 40.30
N ASP A 192 9.92 10.65 40.39
CA ASP A 192 10.43 10.07 41.65
C ASP A 192 11.85 9.47 41.50
N PRO A 193 12.90 9.94 42.22
CA PRO A 193 14.19 9.25 42.29
C PRO A 193 14.18 8.02 43.24
N ALA A 194 13.05 7.67 43.86
CA ALA A 194 13.00 6.67 44.92
C ALA A 194 11.79 5.73 44.82
N ALA A 195 11.72 4.92 43.76
CA ALA A 195 10.88 3.73 43.76
C ALA A 195 11.56 2.58 42.98
N HIS A 196 12.45 1.88 43.66
CA HIS A 196 12.80 0.51 43.32
C HIS A 196 11.66 -0.42 43.74
N ASP A 197 11.51 -1.49 42.94
CA ASP A 197 10.71 -2.70 43.19
C ASP A 197 9.25 -2.66 42.75
N LEU A 198 9.03 -2.83 41.45
CA LEU A 198 7.93 -3.64 40.94
C LEU A 198 8.45 -4.49 39.77
N ASP A 199 8.41 -5.82 39.94
CA ASP A 199 8.53 -6.80 38.86
C ASP A 199 7.52 -6.45 37.76
N SER A 200 8.02 -6.16 36.55
CA SER A 200 7.20 -5.97 35.36
C SER A 200 7.81 -6.73 34.18
N ASP A 201 7.73 -8.06 34.24
CA ASP A 201 7.83 -8.92 33.06
C ASP A 201 6.52 -8.81 32.28
N GLU A 202 6.45 -7.82 31.39
CA GLU A 202 5.68 -7.73 30.14
C GLU A 202 5.61 -6.25 29.73
N VAL A 203 6.75 -5.68 29.36
CA VAL A 203 6.79 -4.42 28.61
C VAL A 203 6.55 -4.78 27.15
N THR A 204 5.42 -4.35 26.61
CA THR A 204 5.08 -4.49 25.19
C THR A 204 6.13 -3.75 24.37
N ASP A 205 6.76 -4.48 23.44
CA ASP A 205 7.94 -4.13 22.63
C ASP A 205 7.66 -3.06 21.54
N SER A 206 6.85 -2.04 21.84
CA SER A 206 6.48 -0.98 20.89
C SER A 206 7.45 0.21 21.00
N PRO A 207 8.09 0.62 19.89
CA PRO A 207 9.09 1.70 19.92
C PRO A 207 8.53 3.01 20.47
N GLY A 208 9.32 3.68 21.31
CA GLY A 208 9.02 5.04 21.74
C GLY A 208 9.21 6.06 20.61
N MET A 209 8.62 7.26 20.73
CA MET A 209 8.76 8.32 19.72
C MET A 209 10.21 8.66 19.39
N LEU A 210 11.10 8.68 20.40
CA LEU A 210 12.51 8.97 20.19
C LEU A 210 13.20 7.90 19.32
N GLU A 211 12.85 6.63 19.53
CA GLU A 211 13.40 5.51 18.75
C GLU A 211 12.89 5.55 17.30
N LEU A 212 11.61 5.89 17.08
CA LEU A 212 11.05 6.07 15.74
C LEU A 212 11.75 7.20 14.97
N VAL A 213 11.99 8.33 15.64
CA VAL A 213 12.72 9.48 15.06
C VAL A 213 14.18 9.13 14.79
N GLU A 214 14.84 8.38 15.69
CA GLU A 214 16.21 7.90 15.49
C GLU A 214 16.33 6.98 14.27
N LYS A 215 15.32 6.13 14.02
CA LYS A 215 15.25 5.25 12.84
C LYS A 215 14.89 5.98 11.55
N LEU A 216 14.19 7.11 11.62
CA LEU A 216 13.71 7.82 10.43
C LEU A 216 14.85 8.37 9.57
N THR A 217 15.84 9.02 10.17
CA THR A 217 16.98 9.62 9.43
C THR A 217 17.76 8.58 8.61
N PRO A 218 18.26 7.46 9.19
CA PRO A 218 18.96 6.45 8.39
C PRO A 218 18.05 5.76 7.36
N SER A 219 16.74 5.65 7.64
CA SER A 219 15.76 5.11 6.68
C SER A 219 15.60 6.02 5.44
N LEU A 220 15.55 7.34 5.64
CA LEU A 220 15.54 8.33 4.54
C LEU A 220 16.84 8.30 3.72
N GLU A 221 18.00 8.16 4.38
CA GLU A 221 19.29 8.03 3.71
C GLU A 221 19.37 6.75 2.86
N SER A 222 18.95 5.61 3.42
CA SER A 222 18.91 4.34 2.67
C SER A 222 17.98 4.44 1.46
N THR A 223 16.79 5.02 1.65
CA THR A 223 15.81 5.29 0.59
C THR A 223 16.42 6.11 -0.54
N ALA A 224 17.17 7.18 -0.22
CA ALA A 224 17.81 8.01 -1.24
C ALA A 224 18.84 7.21 -2.07
N VAL A 225 19.64 6.35 -1.41
CA VAL A 225 20.64 5.50 -2.07
C VAL A 225 20.00 4.45 -2.97
N THR A 226 18.98 3.74 -2.48
CA THR A 226 18.31 2.69 -3.27
C THR A 226 17.52 3.28 -4.43
N LEU A 227 16.88 4.44 -4.25
CA LEU A 227 16.23 5.17 -5.33
C LEU A 227 17.24 5.64 -6.39
N GLN A 228 18.39 6.19 -5.98
CA GLN A 228 19.44 6.61 -6.93
C GLN A 228 19.92 5.43 -7.79
N LYS A 229 20.10 4.25 -7.18
CA LYS A 229 20.46 3.03 -7.91
C LYS A 229 19.37 2.63 -8.91
N ALA A 230 18.10 2.67 -8.52
CA ALA A 230 17.00 2.35 -9.40
C ALA A 230 16.90 3.32 -10.59
N VAL A 231 17.12 4.62 -10.37
CA VAL A 231 17.19 5.64 -11.44
C VAL A 231 18.35 5.39 -12.40
N ALA A 232 19.51 4.96 -11.90
CA ALA A 232 20.66 4.62 -12.73
C ALA A 232 20.37 3.41 -13.64
N ASP A 233 19.86 2.31 -13.07
CA ASP A 233 19.48 1.11 -13.84
C ASP A 233 18.34 1.41 -14.83
N PHE A 234 17.42 2.29 -14.44
CA PHE A 234 16.33 2.76 -15.28
C PHE A 234 16.86 3.48 -16.52
N THR A 235 17.82 4.39 -16.33
CA THR A 235 18.46 5.14 -17.42
C THR A 235 19.11 4.21 -18.42
N VAL A 236 19.79 3.15 -17.96
CA VAL A 236 20.39 2.13 -18.84
C VAL A 236 19.33 1.45 -19.72
N VAL A 237 18.23 0.98 -19.12
CA VAL A 237 17.13 0.33 -19.86
C VAL A 237 16.50 1.31 -20.86
N SER A 238 16.24 2.54 -20.44
CA SER A 238 15.65 3.57 -21.30
C SER A 238 16.53 3.89 -22.50
N GLN A 239 17.84 4.01 -22.30
CA GLN A 239 18.78 4.28 -23.38
C GLN A 239 18.82 3.14 -24.39
N LEU A 240 18.91 1.89 -23.92
CA LEU A 240 18.88 0.71 -24.80
C LEU A 240 17.57 0.63 -25.59
N MET A 241 16.44 0.94 -24.96
CA MET A 241 15.15 0.97 -25.65
C MET A 241 15.10 2.06 -26.74
N ALA A 242 15.64 3.24 -26.48
CA ALA A 242 15.71 4.32 -27.46
C ALA A 242 16.60 3.93 -28.65
N GLU A 243 17.82 3.45 -28.38
CA GLU A 243 18.78 3.05 -29.41
C GLU A 243 18.24 1.93 -30.32
N HIS A 244 17.60 0.91 -29.75
CA HIS A 244 17.01 -0.17 -30.55
C HIS A 244 15.72 0.26 -31.25
N GLY A 245 14.94 1.16 -30.65
CA GLY A 245 13.74 1.73 -31.28
C GLY A 245 14.07 2.47 -32.58
N GLU A 246 15.15 3.26 -32.60
CA GLU A 246 15.64 3.94 -33.80
C GLU A 246 16.07 2.94 -34.88
N ARG A 247 16.90 1.95 -34.53
CA ARG A 247 17.38 0.92 -35.47
C ARG A 247 16.23 0.12 -36.11
N VAL A 248 15.20 -0.21 -35.33
CA VAL A 248 14.02 -0.92 -35.83
C VAL A 248 13.21 -0.03 -36.80
N GLY A 249 13.12 1.27 -36.53
CA GLY A 249 12.48 2.23 -37.43
C GLY A 249 13.22 2.41 -38.76
N GLU A 250 14.55 2.33 -38.75
CA GLU A 250 15.41 2.47 -39.94
C GLU A 250 15.36 1.27 -40.89
N GLN A 251 15.09 0.07 -40.38
CA GLN A 251 15.10 -1.17 -41.18
C GLN A 251 13.90 -1.33 -42.14
N GLY A 252 12.91 -0.45 -42.08
CA GLY A 252 11.75 -0.46 -42.98
C GLY A 252 10.91 -1.74 -42.88
N ASN A 253 10.36 -2.19 -44.00
CA ASN A 253 9.44 -3.34 -44.07
C ASN A 253 10.13 -4.70 -44.30
N ASP A 254 11.45 -4.84 -44.09
CA ASP A 254 12.13 -6.14 -44.23
C ASP A 254 11.84 -7.04 -43.01
N PRO A 255 11.06 -8.14 -43.17
CA PRO A 255 10.69 -8.99 -42.05
C PRO A 255 11.87 -9.76 -41.42
N VAL A 256 12.94 -10.02 -42.18
CA VAL A 256 14.12 -10.76 -41.68
C VAL A 256 14.99 -9.84 -40.84
N ALA A 257 15.28 -8.65 -41.34
CA ALA A 257 16.01 -7.62 -40.60
C ALA A 257 15.27 -7.25 -39.30
N TYR A 258 13.97 -6.95 -39.41
CA TYR A 258 13.12 -6.62 -38.25
C TYR A 258 13.16 -7.70 -37.16
N LYS A 259 13.03 -8.96 -37.56
CA LYS A 259 13.12 -10.09 -36.61
C LYS A 259 14.49 -10.18 -35.95
N ALA A 260 15.57 -9.99 -36.70
CA ALA A 260 16.93 -10.00 -36.15
C ALA A 260 17.14 -8.86 -35.14
N ALA A 261 16.69 -7.64 -35.46
CA ALA A 261 16.76 -6.49 -34.56
C ALA A 261 16.01 -6.73 -33.24
N ILE A 262 14.79 -7.28 -33.30
CA ILE A 262 14.01 -7.61 -32.09
C ILE A 262 14.69 -8.69 -31.24
N LEU A 263 15.36 -9.67 -31.85
CA LEU A 263 16.11 -10.69 -31.12
C LEU A 263 17.30 -10.09 -30.38
N THR A 264 18.10 -9.26 -31.06
CA THR A 264 19.24 -8.56 -30.47
C THR A 264 18.79 -7.63 -29.33
N MET A 265 17.74 -6.85 -29.55
CA MET A 265 17.14 -5.99 -28.53
C MET A 265 16.71 -6.80 -27.29
N ALA A 266 16.03 -7.93 -27.49
CA ALA A 266 15.57 -8.75 -26.38
C ALA A 266 16.70 -9.43 -25.60
N GLU A 267 17.81 -9.78 -26.26
CA GLU A 267 19.01 -10.32 -25.62
C GLU A 267 19.71 -9.24 -24.77
N GLU A 268 19.94 -8.07 -25.35
CA GLU A 268 20.64 -6.96 -24.69
C GLU A 268 19.84 -6.35 -23.53
N LEU A 269 18.50 -6.31 -23.63
CA LEU A 269 17.64 -5.77 -22.56
C LEU A 269 17.44 -6.74 -21.39
N GLY A 270 17.65 -8.04 -21.58
CA GLY A 270 17.26 -9.05 -20.60
C GLY A 270 17.92 -8.88 -19.24
N GLU A 271 19.22 -8.60 -19.20
CA GLU A 271 19.97 -8.43 -17.95
C GLU A 271 19.76 -7.05 -17.31
N PRO A 272 19.83 -5.93 -18.05
CA PRO A 272 19.47 -4.60 -17.54
C PRO A 272 18.06 -4.54 -16.95
N ALA A 273 17.06 -5.16 -17.60
CA ALA A 273 15.70 -5.19 -17.09
C ALA A 273 15.59 -5.91 -15.73
N ARG A 274 16.34 -6.99 -15.52
CA ARG A 274 16.39 -7.72 -14.23
C ARG A 274 17.13 -6.93 -13.16
N LYS A 275 18.21 -6.23 -13.50
CA LYS A 275 18.90 -5.32 -12.58
C LYS A 275 17.97 -4.22 -12.10
N LEU A 276 17.25 -3.59 -13.05
CA LEU A 276 16.25 -2.58 -12.77
C LEU A 276 15.12 -3.11 -11.86
N GLU A 277 14.63 -4.34 -12.09
CA GLU A 277 13.65 -4.96 -11.18
C GLU A 277 14.20 -5.14 -9.76
N ALA A 278 15.45 -5.58 -9.62
CA ALA A 278 16.08 -5.76 -8.32
C ALA A 278 16.32 -4.43 -7.59
N SER A 279 16.78 -3.39 -8.29
CA SER A 279 17.00 -2.07 -7.67
C SER A 279 15.69 -1.36 -7.36
N ALA A 280 14.69 -1.43 -8.23
CA ALA A 280 13.35 -0.91 -7.95
C ALA A 280 12.66 -1.65 -6.78
N SER A 281 12.84 -2.97 -6.67
CA SER A 281 12.37 -3.74 -5.50
C SER A 281 13.04 -3.29 -4.21
N GLY A 282 14.35 -3.04 -4.23
CA GLY A 282 15.09 -2.47 -3.10
C GLY A 282 14.56 -1.09 -2.71
N ALA A 283 14.41 -0.19 -3.68
CA ALA A 283 13.87 1.15 -3.44
C ALA A 283 12.43 1.12 -2.90
N GLN A 284 11.57 0.22 -3.40
CA GLN A 284 10.21 0.07 -2.88
C GLN A 284 10.20 -0.42 -1.43
N ARG A 285 11.10 -1.34 -1.06
CA ARG A 285 11.21 -1.81 0.32
C ARG A 285 11.58 -0.68 1.27
N ASP A 286 12.65 0.06 0.98
CA ASP A 286 13.13 1.15 1.83
C ASP A 286 12.08 2.28 1.96
N ILE A 287 11.40 2.63 0.85
CA ILE A 287 10.31 3.62 0.87
C ILE A 287 9.12 3.13 1.69
N THR A 288 8.79 1.85 1.63
CA THR A 288 7.70 1.26 2.43
C THR A 288 8.04 1.28 3.92
N GLU A 289 9.28 0.94 4.28
CA GLU A 289 9.76 1.02 5.67
C GLU A 289 9.76 2.48 6.18
N THR A 290 10.18 3.43 5.34
CA THR A 290 10.15 4.86 5.68
C THR A 290 8.71 5.36 5.87
N ASP A 291 7.80 4.98 4.97
CA ASP A 291 6.38 5.33 5.05
C ASP A 291 5.74 4.78 6.33
N GLN A 292 6.10 3.56 6.72
CA GLN A 292 5.65 2.97 7.98
C GLN A 292 6.12 3.79 9.18
N LEU A 293 7.41 4.15 9.26
CA LEU A 293 7.94 4.98 10.35
C LEU A 293 7.22 6.34 10.43
N ILE A 294 6.98 6.97 9.29
CA ILE A 294 6.27 8.25 9.21
C ILE A 294 4.85 8.14 9.78
N ARG A 295 4.13 7.07 9.44
CA ARG A 295 2.76 6.83 9.92
C ARG A 295 2.72 6.44 11.40
N GLU A 296 3.69 5.67 11.87
CA GLU A 296 3.81 5.35 13.30
C GLU A 296 4.08 6.61 14.14
N ILE A 297 4.95 7.51 13.65
CA ILE A 297 5.19 8.82 14.30
C ILE A 297 3.89 9.65 14.34
N LYS A 298 3.15 9.71 13.22
CA LYS A 298 1.85 10.39 13.17
C LYS A 298 0.89 9.82 14.21
N ASP A 299 0.73 8.50 14.27
CA ASP A 299 -0.19 7.84 15.20
C ASP A 299 0.20 8.06 16.67
N VAL A 300 1.50 8.18 16.98
CA VAL A 300 1.96 8.58 18.31
C VAL A 300 1.59 10.04 18.59
N LEU A 301 1.82 10.95 17.65
CA LEU A 301 1.48 12.37 17.80
C LEU A 301 -0.02 12.60 17.97
N ASP A 302 -0.87 11.84 17.29
CA ASP A 302 -2.33 12.00 17.37
C ASP A 302 -2.92 11.49 18.68
N ARG A 303 -2.30 10.47 19.30
CA ARG A 303 -2.74 9.91 20.59
C ARG A 303 -2.23 10.71 21.79
N ALA A 304 -1.23 11.55 21.60
CA ALA A 304 -0.62 12.29 22.69
C ALA A 304 -1.53 13.44 23.17
N VAL A 305 -1.54 13.69 24.49
CA VAL A 305 -2.29 14.81 25.09
C VAL A 305 -1.75 16.14 24.53
N GLN A 306 -2.65 17.07 24.20
CA GLN A 306 -2.28 18.38 23.68
C GLN A 306 -1.30 19.10 24.63
N SER A 307 -0.13 19.45 24.12
CA SER A 307 0.94 20.15 24.84
C SER A 307 1.70 21.05 23.86
N PRO A 308 2.09 22.26 24.26
CA PRO A 308 2.86 23.18 23.40
C PRO A 308 4.13 22.55 22.82
N LEU A 309 4.81 21.69 23.59
CA LEU A 309 6.01 20.98 23.13
C LEU A 309 5.70 20.00 21.99
N LEU A 310 4.58 19.28 22.08
CA LEU A 310 4.17 18.32 21.04
C LEU A 310 3.69 19.03 19.78
N ASP A 311 3.10 20.22 19.91
CA ASP A 311 2.71 21.04 18.77
C ASP A 311 3.95 21.55 18.00
N GLU A 312 5.02 21.92 18.70
CA GLU A 312 6.31 22.25 18.07
C GLU A 312 6.93 21.06 17.33
N ILE A 313 6.90 19.86 17.95
CA ILE A 313 7.38 18.62 17.32
C ILE A 313 6.55 18.29 16.07
N ARG A 314 5.21 18.38 16.17
CA ARG A 314 4.28 18.15 15.05
C ARG A 314 4.58 19.10 13.89
N ALA A 315 4.79 20.39 14.17
CA ALA A 315 5.12 21.39 13.17
C ALA A 315 6.49 21.14 12.52
N SER A 316 7.51 20.81 13.30
CA SER A 316 8.86 20.49 12.80
C SER A 316 8.85 19.24 11.91
N PHE A 317 8.12 18.21 12.33
CA PHE A 317 7.97 16.98 11.55
C PHE A 317 7.21 17.24 10.24
N ALA A 318 6.09 17.97 10.27
CA ALA A 318 5.37 18.37 9.06
C ALA A 318 6.24 19.20 8.10
N ALA A 319 7.03 20.15 8.63
CA ALA A 319 7.98 20.93 7.82
C ALA A 319 9.03 20.03 7.14
N SER A 320 9.50 19.00 7.83
CA SER A 320 10.47 18.04 7.29
C SER A 320 9.88 17.19 6.16
N LEU A 321 8.63 16.73 6.30
CA LEU A 321 7.92 16.01 5.25
C LEU A 321 7.62 16.89 4.03
N ASN A 322 7.35 18.18 4.23
CA ASN A 322 7.20 19.16 3.14
C ASN A 322 8.53 19.47 2.43
N GLY A 323 9.67 19.23 3.10
CA GLY A 323 11.01 19.36 2.52
C GLY A 323 11.40 18.22 1.57
N VAL A 324 10.65 17.12 1.55
CA VAL A 324 10.83 16.07 0.54
C VAL A 324 10.51 16.66 -0.83
N GLY A 325 11.49 16.62 -1.74
CA GLY A 325 11.45 17.35 -3.02
C GLY A 325 10.20 17.10 -3.86
N GLU A 326 9.97 17.95 -4.87
CA GLU A 326 8.83 17.80 -5.79
C GLU A 326 8.88 16.45 -6.53
N ILE A 327 8.15 15.48 -5.98
CA ILE A 327 7.91 14.15 -6.58
C ILE A 327 6.58 14.16 -7.36
N ASP A 328 5.86 15.28 -7.32
CA ASP A 328 4.62 15.49 -8.05
C ASP A 328 4.85 15.26 -9.55
N GLY A 329 4.03 14.39 -10.15
CA GLY A 329 4.15 14.02 -11.56
C GLY A 329 5.13 12.87 -11.86
N VAL A 330 6.04 12.49 -10.95
CA VAL A 330 6.92 11.31 -11.17
C VAL A 330 6.09 10.04 -11.34
N ALA A 331 5.06 9.86 -10.50
CA ALA A 331 4.13 8.75 -10.62
C ALA A 331 3.42 8.73 -11.98
N GLN A 332 2.99 9.89 -12.48
CA GLN A 332 2.33 10.01 -13.79
C GLN A 332 3.28 9.64 -14.93
N LEU A 333 4.53 10.11 -14.88
CA LEU A 333 5.57 9.75 -15.85
C LEU A 333 5.83 8.23 -15.87
N MET A 334 5.89 7.60 -14.70
CA MET A 334 6.04 6.14 -14.61
C MET A 334 4.80 5.40 -15.15
N ASP A 335 3.59 5.92 -14.93
CA ASP A 335 2.36 5.39 -15.51
C ASP A 335 2.39 5.43 -17.05
N ASP A 336 2.81 6.57 -17.63
CA ASP A 336 2.99 6.71 -19.08
C ASP A 336 4.01 5.71 -19.63
N LEU A 337 5.12 5.54 -18.94
CA LEU A 337 6.16 4.63 -19.37
C LEU A 337 5.74 3.16 -19.27
N ALA A 338 5.02 2.78 -18.20
CA ALA A 338 4.50 1.41 -18.07
C ALA A 338 3.58 1.06 -19.26
N ARG A 339 2.78 2.02 -19.75
CA ARG A 339 1.96 1.88 -20.97
C ARG A 339 2.81 1.72 -22.24
N GLN A 340 3.87 2.49 -22.37
CA GLN A 340 4.80 2.37 -23.51
C GLN A 340 5.49 1.01 -23.54
N ILE A 341 6.01 0.53 -22.42
CA ILE A 341 6.63 -0.80 -22.30
C ILE A 341 5.61 -1.90 -22.64
N ALA A 342 4.37 -1.79 -22.13
CA ALA A 342 3.31 -2.76 -22.43
C ALA A 342 2.97 -2.81 -23.94
N THR A 343 3.03 -1.68 -24.63
CA THR A 343 2.85 -1.61 -26.08
C THR A 343 3.98 -2.35 -26.80
N ALA A 344 5.23 -2.14 -26.39
CA ALA A 344 6.38 -2.86 -26.95
C ALA A 344 6.31 -4.39 -26.71
N GLU A 345 5.83 -4.83 -25.54
CA GLU A 345 5.62 -6.26 -25.24
C GLU A 345 4.62 -6.94 -26.18
N SER A 346 3.69 -6.19 -26.80
CA SER A 346 2.67 -6.76 -27.68
C SER A 346 3.24 -7.21 -29.04
N ILE A 347 4.42 -6.72 -29.42
CA ILE A 347 5.06 -6.94 -30.72
C ILE A 347 5.60 -8.37 -30.83
N SER A 348 6.23 -8.91 -29.78
CA SER A 348 6.93 -10.19 -29.82
C SER A 348 6.95 -10.88 -28.46
N LEU A 349 6.75 -12.21 -28.45
CA LEU A 349 6.84 -13.03 -27.24
C LEU A 349 8.23 -12.97 -26.59
N ILE A 350 9.29 -12.81 -27.38
CA ILE A 350 10.67 -12.79 -26.89
C ILE A 350 10.92 -11.46 -26.19
N LEU A 351 10.57 -10.35 -26.82
CA LEU A 351 10.66 -9.02 -26.23
C LEU A 351 9.79 -8.90 -24.97
N LYS A 352 8.60 -9.50 -24.98
CA LYS A 352 7.73 -9.60 -23.80
C LYS A 352 8.40 -10.28 -22.62
N ARG A 353 9.22 -11.32 -22.83
CA ARG A 353 9.93 -12.00 -21.74
C ARG A 353 11.04 -11.12 -21.17
N SER A 354 11.76 -10.39 -22.02
CA SER A 354 12.87 -9.52 -21.63
C SER A 354 12.42 -8.21 -20.97
N LEU A 355 11.28 -7.65 -21.37
CA LEU A 355 10.77 -6.37 -20.84
C LEU A 355 9.87 -6.49 -19.60
N ARG A 356 9.35 -7.69 -19.30
CA ARG A 356 8.49 -7.92 -18.13
C ARG A 356 9.11 -7.44 -16.81
N PRO A 357 10.39 -7.74 -16.51
CA PRO A 357 11.06 -7.23 -15.30
C PRO A 357 11.08 -5.70 -15.26
N ALA A 358 11.40 -5.05 -16.38
CA ALA A 358 11.41 -3.59 -16.48
C ALA A 358 10.01 -2.98 -16.25
N ARG A 359 8.95 -3.56 -16.81
CA ARG A 359 7.58 -3.07 -16.53
C ARG A 359 7.23 -3.18 -15.06
N ARG A 360 7.56 -4.30 -14.40
CA ARG A 360 7.33 -4.45 -12.95
C ARG A 360 8.10 -3.41 -12.15
N ALA A 361 9.36 -3.16 -12.53
CA ALA A 361 10.16 -2.12 -11.91
C ALA A 361 9.51 -0.73 -12.01
N VAL A 362 9.01 -0.36 -13.18
CA VAL A 362 8.32 0.93 -13.38
C VAL A 362 7.06 1.03 -12.51
N LEU A 363 6.28 -0.06 -12.37
CA LEU A 363 5.13 -0.09 -11.46
C LEU A 363 5.55 0.07 -9.99
N MET A 364 6.62 -0.60 -9.56
CA MET A 364 7.15 -0.45 -8.20
C MET A 364 7.62 0.98 -7.93
N LEU A 365 8.37 1.59 -8.86
CA LEU A 365 8.84 2.98 -8.74
C LEU A 365 7.70 3.98 -8.73
N ARG A 366 6.65 3.75 -9.53
CA ARG A 366 5.43 4.55 -9.48
C ARG A 366 4.79 4.49 -8.10
N ASP A 367 4.57 3.29 -7.58
CA ASP A 367 3.91 3.09 -6.29
C ASP A 367 4.71 3.77 -5.18
N SER A 368 6.04 3.61 -5.19
CA SER A 368 6.96 4.31 -4.32
C SER A 368 6.84 5.84 -4.41
N ALA A 369 6.74 6.39 -5.63
CA ALA A 369 6.56 7.83 -5.83
C ALA A 369 5.21 8.32 -5.29
N ARG A 370 4.13 7.53 -5.43
CA ARG A 370 2.81 7.84 -4.85
C ARG A 370 2.84 7.81 -3.32
N MET A 371 3.54 6.84 -2.72
CA MET A 371 3.72 6.76 -1.28
C MET A 371 4.48 7.99 -0.76
N ALA A 372 5.63 8.31 -1.36
CA ALA A 372 6.43 9.48 -0.98
C ALA A 372 5.67 10.80 -1.15
N ALA A 373 4.90 10.96 -2.24
CA ALA A 373 4.06 12.14 -2.44
C ALA A 373 2.99 12.29 -1.33
N SER A 374 2.48 11.18 -0.78
CA SER A 374 1.48 11.22 0.29
C SER A 374 2.02 11.77 1.61
N TRP A 375 3.34 11.76 1.83
CA TRP A 375 3.96 12.20 3.10
C TRP A 375 3.65 13.65 3.45
N ARG A 376 3.53 14.53 2.45
CA ARG A 376 3.16 15.95 2.65
C ARG A 376 1.77 16.16 3.23
N THR A 377 0.91 15.15 3.10
CA THR A 377 -0.48 15.18 3.57
C THR A 377 -0.69 14.38 4.86
N VAL A 378 0.37 13.74 5.37
CA VAL A 378 0.30 12.92 6.60
C VAL A 378 -0.09 13.77 7.80
N ILE A 379 0.43 15.00 7.89
CA ILE A 379 0.01 15.98 8.91
C ILE A 379 -0.67 17.14 8.18
N PRO A 380 -2.02 17.21 8.19
CA PRO A 380 -2.74 18.27 7.49
C PRO A 380 -2.47 19.63 8.14
N PRO A 381 -2.48 20.75 7.38
CA PRO A 381 -2.24 22.09 7.91
C PRO A 381 -3.21 22.47 9.06
N GLU A 382 -4.42 21.92 9.03
CA GLU A 382 -5.47 22.11 10.03
C GLU A 382 -5.14 21.52 11.40
N SER A 383 -4.22 20.54 11.44
CA SER A 383 -3.72 19.90 12.66
C SER A 383 -2.52 20.64 13.28
N LEU A 384 -2.04 21.70 12.63
CA LEU A 384 -0.95 22.53 13.12
C LEU A 384 -1.48 23.67 13.99
N PRO A 385 -0.74 24.09 15.04
CA PRO A 385 -1.11 25.26 15.82
C PRO A 385 -1.19 26.49 14.90
N PRO A 386 -2.12 27.43 15.15
CA PRO A 386 -2.21 28.66 14.36
C PRO A 386 -0.88 29.38 14.42
N ALA A 387 -0.36 29.79 13.26
CA ALA A 387 0.93 30.47 13.15
C ALA A 387 0.96 31.63 14.14
N THR A 388 1.80 31.52 15.17
CA THR A 388 2.05 32.58 16.13
C THR A 388 2.56 33.77 15.34
N GLN A 389 1.74 34.82 15.21
CA GLN A 389 2.23 36.10 14.73
C GLN A 389 3.36 36.52 15.66
N VAL A 390 4.61 36.39 15.20
CA VAL A 390 5.76 36.96 15.88
C VAL A 390 5.45 38.45 16.05
N PRO A 391 5.37 38.98 17.29
CA PRO A 391 5.15 40.40 17.48
C PRO A 391 6.24 41.15 16.75
N GLN A 392 5.87 41.97 15.76
CA GLN A 392 6.84 42.88 15.15
C GLN A 392 7.48 43.70 16.27
N PRO A 393 8.82 43.80 16.34
CA PRO A 393 9.46 44.64 17.34
C PRO A 393 8.95 46.06 17.14
N GLN A 394 8.26 46.59 18.16
CA GLN A 394 7.86 47.98 18.14
C GLN A 394 9.12 48.83 17.96
N PRO A 395 9.14 49.80 17.03
CA PRO A 395 10.26 50.70 16.92
C PRO A 395 10.42 51.45 18.26
N PRO A 396 11.65 51.65 18.73
CA PRO A 396 11.87 52.38 19.98
C PRO A 396 11.20 53.75 19.87
N GLY A 397 10.32 54.03 20.83
CA GLY A 397 9.50 55.23 20.89
C GLY A 397 10.34 56.51 20.84
N SER A 398 9.75 57.51 20.18
CA SER A 398 10.25 58.87 19.98
C SER A 398 10.33 59.68 21.26
#